data_AF-B1AS18-F1
#
_entry.id   AF-B1AS18-F1
#
_cell.length_a   1.000
_cell.length_b   1.000
_cell.length_c   1.000
_cell.angle_alpha   90.00
_cell.angle_beta   90.00
_cell.angle_gamma   90.00
#
_symmetry.space_group_name_H-M   'P 1'
#
loop_
_entity.id
_entity.type
_entity.pdbx_description
1 polymer ?
#
loop_
_entity_poly.entity_id
_entity_poly.type
_entity_poly.pdbx_seq_one_letter_code
_entity_poly.pdbx_strand_id
1 'polypeptide(L)'
;MDQSRNPCENFYQYACGGWLRHHVIPETNSRYSVFDILRDELEVILKGVLEDSTSQHRPAVEKAKTLYRSCMNQSVIEKRDSEPLLSVLKMVGGWPVAMDKWNETMGLKWELERQLAVLNSQFNRRVLIDLFIWNDDQNSSRHVIYVCNA
;
A
#
# COMPACT_ATOMS: atom_id res chain seq x y z
N MET A 1 4.96 28.02 17.77
CA MET A 1 5.00 29.43 17.29
C MET A 1 6.40 30.00 17.39
N ASP A 2 6.74 30.92 16.49
CA ASP A 2 7.93 31.78 16.51
C ASP A 2 7.48 33.25 16.52
N GLN A 3 7.36 33.84 17.71
CA GLN A 3 6.84 35.21 17.89
C GLN A 3 7.76 36.29 17.31
N SER A 4 8.99 35.95 16.92
CA SER A 4 9.92 36.86 16.27
C SER A 4 9.56 37.20 14.82
N ARG A 5 8.59 36.49 14.23
CA ARG A 5 8.15 36.66 12.84
C ARG A 5 6.86 37.47 12.77
N ASN A 6 6.73 38.36 11.78
CA ASN A 6 5.50 39.10 11.56
C ASN A 6 4.43 38.16 10.96
N PRO A 7 3.28 37.92 11.63
CA PRO A 7 2.23 37.06 11.12
C PRO A 7 1.60 37.56 9.80
N CYS A 8 1.60 38.88 9.56
CA CYS A 8 1.06 39.47 8.32
C CYS A 8 1.97 39.23 7.10
N GLU A 9 3.25 38.92 7.31
CA GLU A 9 4.22 38.68 6.24
C GLU A 9 4.43 37.18 6.00
N ASN A 10 4.55 36.39 7.07
CA ASN A 10 4.72 34.94 6.97
C ASN A 10 4.05 34.24 8.16
N PHE A 11 2.75 34.02 8.02
CA PHE A 11 1.94 33.36 9.05
C PHE A 11 2.43 31.93 9.35
N TYR A 12 2.95 31.21 8.35
CA TYR A 12 3.48 29.85 8.54
C TYR A 12 4.69 29.84 9.47
N GLN A 13 5.68 30.72 9.25
CA GLN A 13 6.84 30.81 10.14
C GLN A 13 6.46 31.32 11.52
N TYR A 14 5.53 32.27 11.62
CA TYR A 14 5.00 32.70 12.92
C TYR A 14 4.31 31.56 13.69
N ALA A 15 3.44 30.79 13.04
CA ALA A 15 2.71 29.71 13.71
C ALA A 15 3.59 28.48 13.98
N CYS A 16 4.37 28.05 12.99
CA CYS A 16 5.07 26.76 12.96
C CYS A 16 6.59 26.86 13.16
N GLY A 17 7.21 28.04 13.05
CA GLY A 17 8.67 28.20 13.09
C GLY A 17 9.33 27.63 14.35
N GLY A 18 8.64 27.73 15.49
CA GLY A 18 9.07 27.06 16.73
C GLY A 18 9.09 25.53 16.60
N TRP A 19 8.08 24.93 15.98
CA TRP A 19 8.01 23.48 15.77
C TRP A 19 9.11 23.00 14.81
N LEU A 20 9.34 23.72 13.71
CA LEU A 20 10.38 23.44 12.72
C LEU A 20 11.79 23.43 13.32
N ARG A 21 12.06 24.27 14.33
CA ARG A 21 13.37 24.29 15.03
C ARG A 21 13.60 23.08 15.94
N HIS A 22 12.54 22.45 16.44
CA HIS A 22 12.64 21.38 17.43
C HIS A 22 12.40 19.98 16.85
N HIS A 23 11.84 19.89 15.64
CA HIS A 23 11.49 18.60 15.03
C HIS A 23 12.29 18.40 13.76
N VAL A 24 13.09 17.34 13.76
CA VAL A 24 13.77 16.83 12.57
C VAL A 24 12.90 15.72 11.99
N ILE A 25 12.87 15.63 10.66
CA ILE A 25 12.16 14.54 9.98
C ILE A 25 12.88 13.22 10.33
N PRO A 26 12.20 12.23 10.95
CA PRO A 26 12.82 10.94 11.24
C PRO A 26 13.28 10.24 9.96
N GLU A 27 14.34 9.43 10.04
CA GLU A 27 14.91 8.69 8.90
C GLU A 27 13.89 7.76 8.20
N THR A 28 12.88 7.30 8.94
CA THR A 28 11.80 6.44 8.42
C THR A 28 10.70 7.20 7.70
N ASN A 29 10.74 8.53 7.72
CA ASN A 29 9.64 9.38 7.25
C ASN A 29 10.14 10.30 6.12
N SER A 30 9.32 10.47 5.07
CA SER A 30 9.62 11.42 3.98
C SER A 30 9.17 12.85 4.29
N ARG A 31 8.30 13.01 5.29
CA ARG A 31 7.78 14.27 5.81
C ARG A 31 7.44 14.11 7.28
N TYR A 32 7.39 15.21 8.01
CA TYR A 32 6.97 15.18 9.41
C TYR A 32 6.11 16.39 9.75
N SER A 33 5.00 16.13 10.42
CA SER A 33 3.99 17.11 10.78
C SER A 33 3.15 16.57 11.94
N VAL A 34 2.23 17.39 12.44
CA VAL A 34 1.27 16.98 13.48
C VAL A 34 0.43 15.77 13.03
N PHE A 35 0.11 15.65 11.74
CA PHE A 35 -0.63 14.50 11.23
C PHE A 35 0.18 13.20 11.30
N ASP A 36 1.50 13.29 11.09
CA ASP A 36 2.38 12.13 11.16
C ASP A 36 2.56 11.71 12.63
N ILE A 37 2.70 12.66 13.57
CA ILE A 37 2.71 12.37 15.02
C ILE A 37 1.43 11.64 15.45
N LEU A 38 0.26 12.16 15.08
CA LEU A 38 -1.02 11.53 15.42
C LEU A 38 -1.16 10.14 14.80
N ARG A 39 -0.61 9.94 13.60
CA ARG A 39 -0.59 8.62 12.95
C ARG A 39 0.31 7.66 13.71
N ASP A 40 1.51 8.09 14.11
CA ASP A 40 2.44 7.26 14.88
C ASP A 40 1.80 6.83 16.22
N GLU A 41 1.15 7.76 16.93
CA GLU A 41 0.39 7.46 18.15
C GLU A 41 -0.75 6.46 17.91
N LEU A 42 -1.51 6.62 16.82
CA LEU A 42 -2.57 5.69 16.44
C LEU A 42 -2.00 4.30 16.12
N GLU A 43 -0.88 4.21 15.42
CA GLU A 43 -0.22 2.94 15.09
C GLU A 43 0.21 2.17 16.35
N VAL A 44 0.64 2.86 17.41
CA VAL A 44 0.93 2.25 18.73
C VAL A 44 -0.33 1.64 19.36
N ILE A 45 -1.47 2.35 19.29
CA ILE A 45 -2.76 1.83 19.81
C ILE A 45 -3.21 0.62 18.98
N LEU A 46 -3.13 0.70 17.66
CA LEU A 46 -3.49 -0.39 16.74
C LEU A 46 -2.63 -1.64 17.01
N LYS A 47 -1.33 -1.46 17.21
CA LYS A 47 -0.43 -2.54 17.62
C LYS A 47 -0.91 -3.20 18.92
N GLY A 48 -1.20 -2.41 19.95
CA GLY A 48 -1.66 -2.92 21.24
C GLY A 48 -2.91 -3.80 21.12
N VAL A 49 -3.92 -3.36 20.36
CA VAL A 49 -5.16 -4.14 20.19
C VAL A 49 -4.99 -5.39 19.31
N LEU A 50 -4.05 -5.37 18.35
CA LEU A 50 -3.78 -6.50 17.46
C LEU A 50 -2.89 -7.58 18.11
N GLU A 51 -1.97 -7.17 18.99
CA GLU A 51 -1.10 -8.06 19.77
C GLU A 51 -1.77 -8.63 21.02
N ASP A 52 -2.86 -8.00 21.48
CA ASP A 52 -3.61 -8.45 22.64
C ASP A 52 -4.00 -9.94 22.53
N SER A 53 -3.75 -10.67 23.62
CA SER A 53 -3.93 -12.12 23.72
C SER A 53 -5.23 -12.52 24.39
N THR A 54 -6.17 -11.59 24.62
CA THR A 54 -7.48 -11.93 25.19
C THR A 54 -8.17 -13.00 24.34
N SER A 55 -8.82 -13.94 25.02
CA SER A 55 -9.54 -15.03 24.36
C SER A 55 -10.95 -14.58 23.97
N GLN A 56 -11.39 -15.01 22.79
CA GLN A 56 -12.76 -14.93 22.26
C GLN A 56 -13.10 -13.61 21.54
N HIS A 57 -12.57 -13.42 20.34
CA HIS A 57 -13.04 -12.37 19.44
C HIS A 57 -14.01 -12.87 18.37
N ARG A 58 -14.72 -11.90 17.77
CA ARG A 58 -15.54 -12.15 16.58
C ARG A 58 -14.63 -12.62 15.43
N PRO A 59 -15.11 -13.47 14.51
CA PRO A 59 -14.29 -13.99 13.40
C PRO A 59 -13.56 -12.93 12.56
N ALA A 60 -14.15 -11.73 12.40
CA ALA A 60 -13.51 -10.62 11.68
C ALA A 60 -12.24 -10.12 12.38
N VAL A 61 -12.27 -10.01 13.71
CA VAL A 61 -11.13 -9.57 14.53
C VAL A 61 -10.05 -10.66 14.53
N GLU A 62 -10.44 -11.93 14.63
CA GLU A 62 -9.49 -13.05 14.55
C GLU A 62 -8.73 -13.07 13.21
N LYS A 63 -9.41 -12.79 12.10
CA LYS A 63 -8.75 -12.66 10.79
C LYS A 63 -7.77 -11.48 10.77
N ALA A 64 -8.15 -10.32 11.31
CA ALA A 64 -7.26 -9.16 11.39
C ALA A 64 -6.02 -9.44 12.23
N LYS A 65 -6.18 -10.04 13.42
CA LYS A 65 -5.07 -10.46 14.29
C LYS A 65 -4.18 -11.51 13.64
N THR A 66 -4.78 -12.49 12.95
CA THR A 66 -4.02 -13.52 12.21
C THR A 66 -3.20 -12.92 11.08
N LEU A 67 -3.77 -11.98 10.32
CA LEU A 67 -3.07 -11.24 9.27
C LEU A 67 -1.92 -10.39 9.82
N TYR A 68 -2.14 -9.73 10.97
CA TYR A 68 -1.09 -8.98 11.64
C TYR A 68 0.08 -9.89 12.04
N ARG A 69 -0.21 -11.00 12.73
CA ARG A 69 0.83 -11.96 13.16
C ARG A 69 1.59 -12.58 11.99
N SER A 70 0.93 -12.84 10.86
CA SER A 70 1.61 -13.37 9.68
C SER A 70 2.56 -12.34 9.05
N CYS A 71 2.19 -11.06 9.07
CA CYS A 71 3.04 -9.96 8.61
C CYS A 71 4.26 -9.74 9.51
N MET A 72 4.09 -9.81 10.84
CA MET A 72 5.16 -9.55 11.80
C MET A 72 6.17 -10.69 11.94
N ASN A 73 5.86 -11.90 11.46
CA ASN A 73 6.74 -13.06 11.57
C ASN A 73 7.83 -13.07 10.48
N GLN A 74 8.85 -12.22 10.66
CA GLN A 74 9.99 -12.11 9.76
C GLN A 74 10.74 -13.43 9.57
N SER A 75 10.89 -14.25 10.62
CA SER A 75 11.60 -15.53 10.51
C SER A 75 10.98 -16.48 9.48
N VAL A 76 9.65 -16.55 9.40
CA VAL A 76 8.96 -17.37 8.40
C VAL A 76 9.00 -16.72 7.02
N ILE A 77 8.93 -15.39 6.93
CA ILE A 77 9.02 -14.64 5.68
C ILE A 77 10.40 -14.84 5.05
N GLU A 78 11.47 -14.60 5.80
CA GLU A 78 12.86 -14.77 5.36
C GLU A 78 13.18 -16.22 4.99
N LYS A 79 12.62 -17.20 5.70
CA LYS A 79 12.80 -18.61 5.37
C LYS A 79 12.19 -18.99 4.01
N ARG A 80 11.08 -18.35 3.60
CA ARG A 80 10.43 -18.60 2.29
C ARG A 80 11.09 -17.82 1.15
N ASP A 81 11.75 -16.71 1.48
CA ASP A 81 12.47 -15.88 0.52
C ASP A 81 11.60 -15.53 -0.71
N SER A 82 12.19 -15.52 -1.90
CA SER A 82 11.55 -15.17 -3.17
C SER A 82 10.55 -16.20 -3.71
N GLU A 83 10.40 -17.37 -3.09
CA GLU A 83 9.55 -18.46 -3.60
C GLU A 83 8.08 -18.05 -3.86
N PRO A 84 7.41 -17.29 -2.96
CA PRO A 84 6.04 -16.83 -3.22
C PRO A 84 5.96 -15.92 -4.44
N LEU A 85 6.94 -15.04 -4.64
CA LEU A 85 6.98 -14.14 -5.80
C LEU A 85 7.21 -14.91 -7.10
N LEU A 86 8.14 -15.88 -7.11
CA LEU A 86 8.38 -16.74 -8.28
C LEU A 86 7.14 -17.52 -8.68
N SER A 87 6.33 -17.94 -7.70
CA SER A 87 5.04 -18.60 -7.94
C SER A 87 4.04 -17.65 -8.62
N VAL A 88 3.94 -16.40 -8.15
CA VAL A 88 3.09 -15.38 -8.78
C VAL A 88 3.56 -15.06 -10.20
N LEU A 89 4.87 -14.91 -10.42
CA LEU A 89 5.43 -14.65 -11.75
C LEU A 89 5.04 -15.71 -12.77
N LYS A 90 5.04 -16.99 -12.39
CA LYS A 90 4.57 -18.09 -13.26
C LYS A 90 3.09 -17.95 -13.64
N MET A 91 2.25 -17.41 -12.75
CA MET A 91 0.81 -17.22 -13.02
C MET A 91 0.54 -16.07 -14.00
N VAL A 92 1.37 -15.02 -13.97
CA VAL A 92 1.20 -13.80 -14.77
C VAL A 92 2.03 -13.78 -16.07
N GLY A 93 2.44 -14.96 -16.55
CA GLY A 93 3.18 -15.09 -17.82
C GLY A 93 4.69 -14.82 -17.72
N GLY A 94 5.24 -14.73 -16.52
CA GLY A 94 6.67 -14.59 -16.26
C GLY A 94 7.19 -13.16 -16.25
N TRP A 95 8.50 -13.02 -16.08
CA TRP A 95 9.20 -11.74 -16.16
C TRP A 95 10.42 -11.89 -17.09
N PRO A 96 10.40 -11.32 -18.32
CA PRO A 96 11.41 -11.60 -19.34
C PRO A 96 12.86 -11.36 -18.91
N VAL A 97 13.12 -10.34 -18.09
CA VAL A 97 14.47 -10.01 -17.60
C VAL A 97 15.02 -11.04 -16.61
N ALA A 98 14.15 -11.78 -15.93
CA ALA A 98 14.50 -12.74 -14.89
C ALA A 98 14.32 -14.20 -15.34
N MET A 99 14.04 -14.43 -16.63
CA MET A 99 13.76 -15.75 -17.19
C MET A 99 14.59 -16.02 -18.44
N ASP A 100 15.38 -17.09 -18.39
CA ASP A 100 16.11 -17.58 -19.56
C ASP A 100 15.12 -17.99 -20.66
N LYS A 101 15.38 -17.54 -21.89
CA LYS A 101 14.62 -17.93 -23.09
C LYS A 101 13.11 -17.70 -22.93
N TRP A 102 12.71 -16.60 -22.30
CA TRP A 102 11.30 -16.25 -22.11
C TRP A 102 10.49 -16.28 -23.42
N ASN A 103 11.07 -15.79 -24.52
CA ASN A 103 10.43 -15.80 -25.84
C ASN A 103 10.03 -17.21 -26.29
N GLU A 104 10.89 -18.21 -26.05
CA GLU A 104 10.66 -19.60 -26.45
C GLU A 104 9.64 -20.30 -25.54
N THR A 105 9.65 -19.98 -24.25
CA THR A 105 8.88 -20.69 -23.22
C THR A 105 7.50 -20.11 -22.99
N MET A 106 7.40 -18.79 -22.89
CA MET A 106 6.19 -18.04 -22.56
C MET A 106 5.72 -17.15 -23.71
N GLY A 107 6.66 -16.51 -24.42
CA GLY A 107 6.35 -15.48 -25.43
C GLY A 107 5.39 -15.95 -26.52
N LEU A 108 5.50 -17.20 -26.97
CA LEU A 108 4.60 -17.77 -28.00
C LEU A 108 3.14 -17.94 -27.55
N LYS A 109 2.89 -18.04 -26.24
CA LYS A 109 1.54 -18.18 -25.65
C LYS A 109 1.07 -16.89 -24.97
N TRP A 110 1.87 -15.84 -25.06
CA TRP A 110 1.64 -14.62 -24.33
C TRP A 110 0.65 -13.73 -25.07
N GLU A 111 -0.40 -13.33 -24.38
CA GLU A 111 -1.46 -12.45 -24.88
C GLU A 111 -1.55 -11.26 -23.94
N LEU A 112 -1.45 -10.04 -24.50
CA LEU A 112 -1.43 -8.81 -23.71
C LEU A 112 -2.71 -8.68 -22.89
N GLU A 113 -3.87 -8.78 -23.55
CA GLU A 113 -5.19 -8.68 -22.93
C GLU A 113 -5.36 -9.68 -21.78
N ARG A 114 -4.85 -10.90 -21.94
CA ARG A 114 -4.93 -11.94 -20.90
C ARG A 114 -4.09 -11.58 -19.69
N GLN A 115 -2.86 -11.11 -19.89
CA GLN A 115 -2.01 -10.74 -18.77
C GLN A 115 -2.52 -9.49 -18.04
N LEU A 116 -3.00 -8.49 -18.79
CA LEU A 116 -3.64 -7.33 -18.20
C LEU A 116 -4.88 -7.73 -17.39
N ALA A 117 -5.70 -8.64 -17.91
CA ALA A 117 -6.88 -9.14 -17.21
C ALA A 117 -6.53 -9.94 -15.94
N VAL A 118 -5.52 -10.82 -15.98
CA VAL A 118 -5.07 -11.59 -14.81
C VAL A 118 -4.47 -10.67 -13.74
N LEU A 119 -3.59 -9.75 -14.12
CA LEU A 119 -2.99 -8.77 -13.21
C LEU A 119 -4.06 -7.92 -12.52
N ASN A 120 -5.05 -7.45 -13.28
CA ASN A 120 -6.12 -6.64 -12.72
C ASN A 120 -7.07 -7.47 -11.84
N SER A 121 -7.67 -8.54 -12.38
CA SER A 121 -8.74 -9.28 -11.69
C SER A 121 -8.27 -10.08 -10.48
N GLN A 122 -7.05 -10.64 -10.49
CA GLN A 122 -6.57 -11.50 -9.41
C GLN A 122 -5.65 -10.76 -8.43
N PHE A 123 -4.89 -9.77 -8.91
CA PHE A 123 -3.87 -9.09 -8.12
C PHE A 123 -4.18 -7.60 -7.88
N ASN A 124 -5.28 -7.07 -8.42
CA ASN A 124 -5.63 -5.65 -8.38
C ASN A 124 -4.48 -4.75 -8.88
N ARG A 125 -3.77 -5.21 -9.92
CA ARG A 125 -2.69 -4.48 -10.59
C ARG A 125 -3.16 -4.03 -11.96
N ARG A 126 -3.36 -2.72 -12.09
CA ARG A 126 -3.72 -2.03 -13.33
C ARG A 126 -2.46 -1.53 -14.00
N VAL A 127 -2.19 -2.02 -15.20
CA VAL A 127 -0.97 -1.71 -15.98
C VAL A 127 -1.41 -1.41 -17.41
N LEU A 128 -0.87 -0.35 -18.01
CA LEU A 128 -1.28 0.22 -19.32
C LEU A 128 -2.71 0.78 -19.36
N ILE A 129 -3.69 -0.03 -18.97
CA ILE A 129 -5.11 0.32 -18.94
C ILE A 129 -5.62 0.13 -17.52
N ASP A 130 -6.14 1.20 -16.92
CA ASP A 130 -6.84 1.15 -15.64
C ASP A 130 -8.32 0.85 -15.89
N LEU A 131 -8.69 -0.42 -15.67
CA LEU A 131 -10.06 -0.90 -15.79
C LEU A 131 -10.61 -1.21 -14.41
N PHE A 132 -11.71 -0.56 -14.02
CA PHE A 132 -12.33 -0.78 -12.71
C PHE A 132 -13.82 -0.51 -12.70
N ILE A 133 -14.50 -1.01 -11.68
CA ILE A 133 -15.94 -0.80 -11.48
C ILE A 133 -16.10 0.29 -10.42
N TRP A 134 -16.87 1.31 -10.75
CA TRP A 134 -17.17 2.42 -9.84
C TRP A 134 -18.61 2.91 -10.02
N ASN A 135 -19.04 3.80 -9.14
CA ASN A 135 -20.35 4.45 -9.22
C ASN A 135 -20.46 5.27 -10.51
N ASP A 136 -21.59 5.21 -11.18
CA ASP A 136 -21.89 6.04 -12.35
C ASP A 136 -22.08 7.49 -11.93
N ASP A 137 -21.26 8.40 -12.49
CA ASP A 137 -21.31 9.83 -12.21
C ASP A 137 -22.67 10.48 -12.54
N GLN A 138 -23.43 9.89 -13.48
CA GLN A 138 -24.78 10.34 -13.82
C GLN A 138 -25.86 9.68 -12.97
N ASN A 139 -25.56 8.54 -12.34
CA ASN A 139 -26.50 7.80 -11.50
C ASN A 139 -25.80 6.98 -10.41
N SER A 140 -25.63 7.60 -9.24
CA SER A 140 -24.94 6.99 -8.09
C SER A 140 -25.54 5.68 -7.55
N SER A 141 -26.75 5.28 -7.99
CA SER A 141 -27.35 3.97 -7.65
C SER A 141 -26.89 2.84 -8.58
N ARG A 142 -26.08 3.13 -9.61
CA ARG A 142 -25.56 2.17 -10.58
C ARG A 142 -24.04 2.15 -10.55
N HIS A 143 -23.49 1.03 -11.03
CA HIS A 143 -22.06 0.88 -11.25
C HIS A 143 -21.78 0.71 -12.75
N VAL A 144 -20.66 1.25 -13.22
CA VAL A 144 -20.20 1.14 -14.61
C VAL A 144 -18.71 0.79 -14.64
N ILE A 145 -18.27 0.27 -15.78
CA ILE A 145 -16.84 0.02 -16.02
C ILE A 145 -16.21 1.33 -16.47
N TYR A 146 -15.20 1.77 -15.71
CA TYR A 146 -14.31 2.86 -16.08
C TYR A 146 -13.09 2.28 -16.81
N VAL A 147 -12.67 2.97 -17.86
CA VAL A 147 -11.44 2.69 -18.61
C VAL A 147 -10.64 3.98 -18.67
N CYS A 148 -9.51 4.00 -17.99
CA CYS A 148 -8.60 5.13 -17.90
C CYS A 148 -7.20 4.73 -18.35
N ASN A 149 -6.37 5.72 -18.72
CA ASN A 149 -4.94 5.48 -18.87
C ASN A 149 -4.32 5.27 -17.48
N ALA A 150 -3.51 4.22 -17.35
CA ALA A 150 -2.79 3.91 -16.12
C ALA A 150 -1.60 4.86 -15.88
#